data_AF-A0A327L723-F1
#
_entry.id   AF-A0A327L723-F1
#
_cell.length_a   1.000
_cell.length_b   1.000
_cell.length_c   1.000
_cell.angle_alpha   90.00
_cell.angle_beta   90.00
_cell.angle_gamma   90.00
#
_symmetry.space_group_name_H-M   'P 1'
#
loop_
_entity.id
_entity.type
_entity.pdbx_description
1 polymer ?
#
loop_
_entity_poly.entity_id
_entity_poly.type
_entity_poly.pdbx_seq_one_letter_code
_entity_poly.pdbx_strand_id
1 'polypeptide(L)'
;MRADKNESILGYRMPLIRDLLRRISGHVWTDERIARHFHTTLHKASRFADALVERGFIEEARDVPRATRGFVLTDLGHRFCAATFLKPITRTQADALLADLLVRIEAINARDELVFRIAEVHVFGSYFRGAPEVGDVDLAARLTPRRPGLSWRQESLDRARDSGHVSLTYKRMLTFGANEIFKLMRGRTRYLHVTLWEAFQVLDQPSRRIYPPMRDGEAESGTMSGQGGGPASTDPLAGAGVSPRDGHPAPKPVVPFDPVPLRPAA
;
A
#
# COMPACT_ATOMS: atom_id res chain seq x y z
N MET A 1 -6.99 13.70 2.44
CA MET A 1 -7.21 14.41 3.72
C MET A 1 -6.08 15.41 3.89
N ARG A 2 -6.39 16.66 4.25
CA ARG A 2 -5.39 17.70 4.52
C ARG A 2 -5.05 17.64 6.01
N ALA A 3 -3.86 17.20 6.35
CA ALA A 3 -3.40 17.14 7.73
C ALA A 3 -2.32 18.20 7.94
N ASP A 4 -2.61 19.25 8.72
CA ASP A 4 -1.57 20.20 9.11
C ASP A 4 -0.69 19.55 10.18
N LYS A 5 0.63 19.56 9.96
CA LYS A 5 1.61 19.03 10.93
C LYS A 5 1.60 19.77 12.27
N ASN A 6 1.09 21.02 12.29
CA ASN A 6 1.02 21.88 13.46
C ASN A 6 -0.31 21.73 14.23
N GLU A 7 -1.31 21.08 13.65
CA GLU A 7 -2.55 20.78 14.36
C GLU A 7 -2.28 19.79 15.52
N SER A 8 -3.08 19.87 16.58
CA SER A 8 -2.92 19.00 17.74
C SER A 8 -4.26 18.55 18.32
N ILE A 9 -4.25 17.37 18.93
CA ILE A 9 -5.38 16.81 19.69
C ILE A 9 -4.91 16.65 21.12
N LEU A 10 -5.52 17.38 22.05
CA LEU A 10 -5.15 17.39 23.47
C LEU A 10 -3.63 17.58 23.70
N GLY A 11 -2.99 18.43 22.88
CA GLY A 11 -1.56 18.73 22.96
C GLY A 11 -0.63 17.77 22.20
N TYR A 12 -1.13 16.63 21.69
CA TYR A 12 -0.35 15.76 20.81
C TYR A 12 -0.39 16.28 19.38
N ARG A 13 0.77 16.51 18.77
CA ARG A 13 0.86 16.97 17.38
C ARG A 13 0.50 15.86 16.40
N MET A 14 -0.09 16.22 15.26
CA MET A 14 -0.52 15.28 14.21
C MET A 14 0.52 14.20 13.81
N PRO A 15 1.84 14.46 13.76
CA PRO A 15 2.81 13.39 13.49
C PRO A 15 2.81 12.26 14.53
N LEU A 16 2.72 12.59 15.82
CA LEU A 16 2.65 11.59 16.90
C LEU A 16 1.33 10.82 16.86
N ILE A 17 0.24 11.51 16.52
CA ILE A 17 -1.07 10.89 16.35
C ILE A 17 -1.05 9.91 15.18
N ARG A 18 -0.43 10.30 14.06
CA ARG A 18 -0.28 9.43 12.89
C ARG A 18 0.54 8.19 13.21
N ASP A 19 1.61 8.34 13.99
CA ASP A 19 2.45 7.22 14.41
C ASP A 19 1.71 6.26 15.34
N LEU A 20 0.86 6.76 16.25
CA LEU A 20 -0.06 5.91 17.01
C LEU A 20 -1.02 5.17 16.08
N LEU A 21 -1.73 5.89 15.20
CA LEU A 21 -2.75 5.30 14.33
C LEU A 21 -2.15 4.19 13.44
N ARG A 22 -0.93 4.37 12.91
CA ARG A 22 -0.20 3.33 12.17
C ARG A 22 0.04 2.05 12.97
N ARG A 23 0.10 2.12 14.30
CA ARG A 23 0.23 0.95 15.17
C ARG A 23 -1.12 0.30 15.46
N ILE A 24 -2.19 1.09 15.47
CA ILE A 24 -3.58 0.61 15.55
C ILE A 24 -3.96 -0.13 14.25
N SER A 25 -3.38 0.23 13.11
CA SER A 25 -3.83 -0.26 11.79
C SER A 25 -3.66 -1.76 11.56
N GLY A 26 -2.98 -2.46 12.46
CA GLY A 26 -2.76 -3.90 12.36
C GLY A 26 -3.59 -4.73 13.34
N HIS A 27 -4.07 -4.17 14.46
CA HIS A 27 -4.67 -4.94 15.56
C HIS A 27 -5.52 -4.04 16.46
N VAL A 28 -6.41 -4.63 17.26
CA VAL A 28 -7.20 -3.90 18.28
C VAL A 28 -6.28 -3.29 19.35
N TRP A 29 -6.51 -2.00 19.66
CA TRP A 29 -5.82 -1.28 20.73
C TRP A 29 -6.76 -0.94 21.88
N THR A 30 -6.26 -0.87 23.11
CA THR A 30 -7.04 -0.50 24.29
C THR A 30 -6.52 0.79 24.91
N ASP A 31 -7.29 1.39 25.82
CA ASP A 31 -6.87 2.57 26.57
C ASP A 31 -5.55 2.32 27.33
N GLU A 32 -5.33 1.13 27.88
CA GLU A 32 -4.07 0.76 28.56
C GLU A 32 -2.89 0.71 27.61
N ARG A 33 -3.09 0.24 26.37
CA ARG A 33 -2.03 0.24 25.34
C ARG A 33 -1.68 1.66 24.92
N ILE A 34 -2.67 2.54 24.79
CA ILE A 34 -2.46 3.97 24.51
C ILE A 34 -1.70 4.63 25.68
N ALA A 35 -2.11 4.36 26.92
CA ALA A 35 -1.46 4.88 28.13
C ALA A 35 0.01 4.46 28.19
N ARG A 36 0.29 3.17 27.94
CA ARG A 36 1.65 2.63 27.90
C ARG A 36 2.48 3.24 26.78
N HIS A 37 1.89 3.47 25.61
CA HIS A 37 2.60 4.02 24.45
C HIS A 37 3.07 5.46 24.69
N PHE A 38 2.25 6.29 25.31
CA PHE A 38 2.58 7.68 25.60
C PHE A 38 3.17 7.91 27.01
N HIS A 39 3.38 6.84 27.79
CA HIS A 39 3.82 6.94 29.18
C HIS A 39 2.93 7.89 30.01
N THR A 40 1.61 7.77 29.86
CA THR A 40 0.60 8.63 30.48
C THR A 40 -0.38 7.85 31.35
N THR A 41 -1.24 8.54 32.08
CA THR A 41 -2.27 7.91 32.92
C THR A 41 -3.42 7.36 32.07
N LEU A 42 -4.12 6.34 32.58
CA LEU A 42 -5.27 5.74 31.90
C LEU A 42 -6.37 6.77 31.62
N HIS A 43 -6.61 7.70 32.56
CA HIS A 43 -7.58 8.79 32.36
C HIS A 43 -7.21 9.69 31.18
N LYS A 44 -5.94 10.08 31.04
CA LYS A 44 -5.48 10.90 29.91
C LYS A 44 -5.53 10.12 28.60
N ALA A 45 -5.21 8.82 28.62
CA ALA A 45 -5.30 7.95 27.46
C ALA A 45 -6.74 7.76 26.99
N SER A 46 -7.67 7.53 27.92
CA SER A 46 -9.10 7.38 27.65
C SER A 46 -9.69 8.65 27.03
N ARG A 47 -9.42 9.82 27.62
CA ARG A 47 -9.83 11.11 27.02
C ARG A 47 -9.23 11.35 25.63
N PHE A 48 -8.01 10.89 25.40
CA PHE A 48 -7.36 10.99 24.10
C PHE A 48 -8.01 10.05 23.07
N ALA A 49 -8.33 8.83 23.46
CA ALA A 49 -9.06 7.90 22.61
C ALA A 49 -10.46 8.45 22.26
N ASP A 50 -11.17 9.03 23.23
CA ASP A 50 -12.47 9.69 23.00
C ASP A 50 -12.36 10.79 21.96
N ALA A 51 -11.33 11.65 22.06
CA ALA A 51 -11.09 12.71 21.09
C ALA A 51 -10.73 12.18 19.69
N LEU A 52 -10.14 10.99 19.58
CA LEU A 52 -9.89 10.33 18.30
C LEU A 52 -11.15 9.68 17.72
N VAL A 53 -12.02 9.13 18.57
CA VAL A 53 -13.35 8.62 18.18
C VAL A 53 -14.24 9.75 17.70
N GLU A 54 -14.30 10.86 18.44
CA GLU A 54 -15.08 12.05 18.10
C GLU A 54 -14.65 12.66 16.75
N ARG A 55 -13.35 12.66 16.47
CA ARG A 55 -12.82 13.07 15.16
C ARG A 55 -12.92 11.99 14.09
N GLY A 56 -13.44 10.81 14.42
CA GLY A 56 -13.67 9.71 13.51
C GLY A 56 -12.39 9.02 13.01
N PHE A 57 -11.26 9.14 13.71
CA PHE A 57 -10.01 8.45 13.33
C PHE A 57 -9.99 6.97 13.72
N ILE A 58 -10.63 6.65 14.84
CA ILE A 58 -10.80 5.29 15.36
C ILE A 58 -12.25 5.08 15.75
N GLU A 59 -12.65 3.83 15.85
CA GLU A 59 -13.97 3.41 16.34
C GLU A 59 -13.82 2.24 17.31
N GLU A 60 -14.83 2.02 18.14
CA GLU A 60 -14.84 0.90 19.07
C GLU A 60 -14.99 -0.43 18.32
N ALA A 61 -14.12 -1.37 18.65
CA ALA A 61 -14.12 -2.72 18.08
C ALA A 61 -15.28 -3.53 18.66
N ARG A 62 -16.01 -4.25 17.79
CA ARG A 62 -17.21 -5.00 18.17
C ARG A 62 -16.91 -6.31 18.93
N ASP A 63 -15.74 -6.91 18.68
CA ASP A 63 -15.38 -8.25 19.17
C ASP A 63 -14.29 -8.22 20.26
N VAL A 64 -14.52 -7.42 21.30
CA VAL A 64 -13.58 -7.29 22.44
C VAL A 64 -14.30 -7.71 23.73
N PRO A 65 -13.64 -8.39 24.68
CA PRO A 65 -14.26 -8.73 25.95
C PRO A 65 -14.92 -7.51 26.61
N ARG A 66 -16.17 -7.64 27.08
CA ARG A 66 -17.00 -6.55 27.64
C ARG A 66 -16.33 -5.68 28.71
N ALA A 67 -15.28 -6.20 29.37
CA ALA A 67 -14.53 -5.50 30.40
C ALA A 67 -13.45 -4.54 29.85
N THR A 68 -13.23 -4.49 28.54
CA THR A 68 -12.16 -3.67 27.96
C THR A 68 -12.61 -3.00 26.68
N ARG A 69 -12.50 -1.68 26.64
CA ARG A 69 -12.74 -0.91 25.42
C ARG A 69 -11.59 -1.14 24.45
N GLY A 70 -11.91 -1.62 23.26
CA GLY A 70 -10.94 -1.81 22.18
C GLY A 70 -11.26 -0.93 20.99
N PHE A 71 -10.24 -0.58 20.22
CA PHE A 71 -10.31 0.36 19.12
C PHE A 71 -9.66 -0.20 17.86
N VAL A 72 -10.29 0.09 16.74
CA VAL A 72 -9.78 -0.14 15.38
C VAL A 72 -9.81 1.17 14.60
N LEU A 73 -9.10 1.19 13.49
CA LEU A 73 -9.03 2.34 12.60
C LEU A 73 -10.27 2.42 11.72
N THR A 74 -10.76 3.64 11.52
CA THR A 74 -11.75 3.93 10.48
C THR A 74 -11.06 4.18 9.13
N ASP A 75 -11.84 4.27 8.05
CA ASP A 75 -11.35 4.71 6.74
C ASP A 75 -10.69 6.10 6.77
N LEU A 76 -11.20 7.00 7.62
CA LEU A 76 -10.61 8.33 7.78
C LEU A 76 -9.22 8.22 8.42
N GLY A 77 -9.07 7.42 9.47
CA GLY A 77 -7.76 7.22 10.09
C GLY A 77 -6.81 6.45 9.18
N HIS A 78 -7.27 5.50 8.37
CA HIS A 78 -6.42 4.83 7.38
C HIS A 78 -5.88 5.82 6.35
N ARG A 79 -6.74 6.71 5.84
CA ARG A 79 -6.33 7.81 4.95
C ARG A 79 -5.38 8.79 5.62
N PHE A 80 -5.56 9.08 6.91
CA PHE A 80 -4.67 9.94 7.67
C PHE A 80 -3.28 9.33 7.86
N CYS A 81 -3.21 8.02 8.14
CA CYS A 81 -1.95 7.27 8.21
C CYS A 81 -1.15 7.33 6.90
N ALA A 82 -1.87 7.32 5.78
CA ALA A 82 -1.30 7.43 4.44
C ALA A 82 -0.88 8.86 4.07
N ALA A 83 -1.58 9.88 4.59
CA ALA A 83 -1.33 11.28 4.26
C ALA A 83 0.13 11.71 4.55
N THR A 84 0.72 12.45 3.62
CA THR A 84 2.05 13.05 3.76
C THR A 84 1.94 14.45 4.38
N PHE A 85 2.87 14.81 5.27
CA PHE A 85 2.96 16.16 5.87
C PHE A 85 3.80 17.12 5.00
N LEU A 86 3.84 16.87 3.69
CA LEU A 86 4.56 17.74 2.78
C LEU A 86 3.75 19.02 2.56
N LYS A 87 4.45 20.12 2.24
CA LYS A 87 3.77 21.32 1.77
C LYS A 87 3.09 20.96 0.44
N PRO A 88 1.79 21.24 0.26
CA PRO A 88 1.13 20.99 -1.02
C PRO A 88 1.88 21.68 -2.16
N ILE A 89 1.87 21.03 -3.32
CA ILE A 89 2.39 21.56 -4.57
C ILE A 89 1.23 21.96 -5.46
N THR A 90 1.47 22.96 -6.30
CA THR A 90 0.52 23.37 -7.33
C THR A 90 0.32 22.25 -8.35
N ARG A 91 -0.83 22.24 -9.02
CA ARG A 91 -1.10 21.31 -10.12
C ARG A 91 -0.01 21.36 -11.20
N THR A 92 0.45 22.54 -11.58
CA THR A 92 1.54 22.73 -12.55
C THR A 92 2.84 22.05 -12.11
N GLN A 93 3.19 22.11 -10.82
CA GLN A 93 4.35 21.38 -10.30
C GLN A 93 4.14 19.87 -10.32
N ALA A 94 2.92 19.39 -10.04
CA ALA A 94 2.59 17.98 -10.15
C ALA A 94 2.64 17.48 -11.62
N ASP A 95 2.19 18.29 -12.57
CA ASP A 95 2.26 18.00 -14.01
C ASP A 95 3.72 17.85 -14.46
N ALA A 96 4.61 18.73 -14.02
CA ALA A 96 6.05 18.63 -14.29
C ALA A 96 6.66 17.33 -13.73
N LEU A 97 6.28 16.93 -12.50
CA LEU A 97 6.74 15.67 -11.91
C LEU A 97 6.27 14.44 -12.70
N LEU A 98 5.07 14.49 -13.27
CA LEU A 98 4.54 13.43 -14.13
C LEU A 98 5.23 13.38 -15.49
N ALA A 99 5.50 14.53 -16.11
CA ALA A 99 6.26 14.59 -17.36
C ALA A 99 7.65 13.97 -17.17
N ASP A 100 8.36 14.34 -16.10
CA ASP A 100 9.66 13.74 -15.78
C ASP A 100 9.55 12.24 -15.44
N LEU A 101 8.45 11.82 -14.81
CA LEU A 101 8.20 10.40 -14.53
C LEU A 101 8.08 9.60 -15.83
N LEU A 102 7.36 10.08 -16.83
CA LEU A 102 7.20 9.38 -18.11
C LEU A 102 8.55 9.17 -18.81
N VAL A 103 9.41 10.18 -18.82
CA VAL A 103 10.79 10.05 -19.33
C VAL A 103 11.58 9.00 -18.54
N ARG A 104 11.48 9.02 -17.20
CA ARG A 104 12.13 8.00 -16.35
C ARG A 104 11.59 6.60 -16.60
N ILE A 105 10.29 6.43 -16.85
CA ILE A 105 9.68 5.12 -17.12
C ILE A 105 10.34 4.48 -18.35
N GLU A 106 10.51 5.25 -19.43
CA GLU A 106 11.20 4.74 -20.63
C GLU A 106 12.65 4.36 -20.33
N ALA A 107 13.39 5.21 -19.63
CA ALA A 107 14.76 4.91 -19.23
C ALA A 107 14.86 3.66 -18.32
N ILE A 108 13.89 3.45 -17.42
CA ILE A 108 13.80 2.24 -16.58
C ILE A 108 13.48 1.01 -17.43
N ASN A 109 12.56 1.13 -18.39
CA ASN A 109 12.17 0.03 -19.26
C ASN A 109 13.30 -0.39 -20.21
N ALA A 110 14.23 0.50 -20.54
CA ALA A 110 15.45 0.19 -21.30
C ALA A 110 16.54 -0.55 -20.50
N ARG A 111 16.44 -0.66 -19.17
CA ARG A 111 17.46 -1.30 -18.31
C ARG A 111 17.22 -2.80 -18.17
N ASP A 112 17.99 -3.58 -18.93
CA ASP A 112 17.85 -5.04 -19.01
C ASP A 112 18.34 -5.81 -17.78
N GLU A 113 19.12 -5.17 -16.92
CA GLU A 113 19.56 -5.73 -15.65
C GLU A 113 18.47 -5.75 -14.57
N LEU A 114 17.34 -5.08 -14.80
CA LEU A 114 16.21 -5.05 -13.86
C LEU A 114 15.30 -6.27 -14.02
N VAL A 115 14.81 -6.79 -12.89
CA VAL A 115 13.94 -7.99 -12.84
C VAL A 115 12.59 -7.75 -13.52
N PHE A 116 12.07 -6.52 -13.38
CA PHE A 116 10.76 -6.13 -13.88
C PHE A 116 10.86 -4.99 -14.87
N ARG A 117 9.85 -4.90 -15.73
CA ARG A 117 9.53 -3.72 -16.54
C ARG A 117 8.18 -3.16 -16.11
N ILE A 118 8.01 -1.86 -16.31
CA ILE A 118 6.77 -1.13 -16.07
C ILE A 118 5.87 -1.36 -17.28
N ALA A 119 4.76 -2.06 -17.08
CA ALA A 119 3.80 -2.35 -18.14
C ALA A 119 2.73 -1.25 -18.24
N GLU A 120 2.27 -0.74 -17.10
CA GLU A 120 1.19 0.25 -17.05
C GLU A 120 1.32 1.13 -15.82
N VAL A 121 0.97 2.41 -15.93
CA VAL A 121 0.88 3.35 -14.80
C VAL A 121 -0.39 4.16 -14.87
N HIS A 122 -1.12 4.22 -13.76
CA HIS A 122 -2.31 5.03 -13.58
C HIS A 122 -2.08 6.11 -12.53
N VAL A 123 -2.69 7.28 -12.72
CA VAL A 123 -2.87 8.28 -11.65
C VAL A 123 -4.22 8.09 -10.98
N PHE A 124 -4.26 8.25 -9.66
CA PHE A 124 -5.51 8.26 -8.90
C PHE A 124 -5.46 9.33 -7.81
N GLY A 125 -6.42 9.31 -6.89
CA GLY A 125 -6.38 10.17 -5.71
C GLY A 125 -6.63 11.65 -6.02
N SER A 126 -5.96 12.53 -5.28
CA SER A 126 -6.25 13.98 -5.29
C SER A 126 -5.92 14.67 -6.62
N TYR A 127 -4.81 14.26 -7.25
CA TYR A 127 -4.39 14.77 -8.55
C TYR A 127 -5.40 14.41 -9.66
N PHE A 128 -5.87 13.16 -9.68
CA PHE A 128 -6.87 12.67 -10.63
C PHE A 128 -8.18 13.46 -10.54
N ARG A 129 -8.64 13.80 -9.32
CA ARG A 129 -9.88 14.57 -9.09
C ARG A 129 -9.82 16.07 -9.46
N GLY A 130 -8.73 16.54 -10.05
CA GLY A 130 -8.63 17.93 -10.52
C GLY A 130 -8.33 18.96 -9.42
N ALA A 131 -7.79 18.56 -8.26
CA ALA A 131 -7.46 19.51 -7.21
C ALA A 131 -6.42 20.55 -7.68
N PRO A 132 -6.57 21.84 -7.30
CA PRO A 132 -5.62 22.90 -7.69
C PRO A 132 -4.26 22.76 -7.00
N GLU A 133 -4.25 22.19 -5.79
CA GLU A 133 -3.05 21.82 -5.06
C GLU A 133 -3.16 20.37 -4.57
N VAL A 134 -2.04 19.66 -4.57
CA VAL A 134 -1.95 18.25 -4.15
C VAL A 134 -0.83 18.05 -3.14
N GLY A 135 -1.05 17.18 -2.15
CA GLY A 135 -0.01 16.83 -1.17
C GLY A 135 1.08 15.97 -1.80
N ASP A 136 0.68 15.06 -2.68
CA ASP A 136 1.47 14.15 -3.48
C ASP A 136 0.63 13.65 -4.67
N VAL A 137 1.30 12.98 -5.61
CA VAL A 137 0.67 12.32 -6.77
C VAL A 137 0.68 10.82 -6.50
N ASP A 138 -0.53 10.27 -6.39
CA ASP A 138 -0.77 8.85 -6.21
C ASP A 138 -0.75 8.11 -7.55
N LEU A 139 0.09 7.08 -7.62
CA LEU A 139 0.35 6.29 -8.82
C LEU A 139 0.12 4.81 -8.54
N ALA A 140 -0.56 4.12 -9.45
CA ALA A 140 -0.65 2.67 -9.46
C ALA A 140 0.19 2.13 -10.62
N ALA A 141 1.14 1.24 -10.35
CA ALA A 141 2.06 0.72 -11.35
C ALA A 141 1.92 -0.81 -11.49
N ARG A 142 1.63 -1.26 -12.72
CA ARG A 142 1.65 -2.68 -13.08
C ARG A 142 3.04 -3.04 -13.58
N LEU A 143 3.63 -4.04 -12.93
CA LEU A 143 4.94 -4.57 -13.29
C LEU A 143 4.80 -5.92 -13.98
N THR A 144 5.66 -6.20 -14.95
CA THR A 144 5.76 -7.54 -15.55
C THR A 144 7.19 -8.05 -15.46
N PRO A 145 7.41 -9.35 -15.22
CA PRO A 145 8.75 -9.94 -15.27
C PRO A 145 9.40 -9.66 -16.63
N ARG A 146 10.66 -9.25 -16.63
CA ARG A 146 11.39 -8.95 -17.88
C ARG A 146 11.72 -10.23 -18.66
N ARG A 147 11.94 -11.34 -17.96
CA ARG A 147 12.35 -12.63 -18.54
C ARG A 147 11.27 -13.69 -18.27
N PRO A 148 10.27 -13.82 -19.16
CA PRO A 148 9.25 -14.85 -19.04
C PRO A 148 9.88 -16.24 -19.00
N GLY A 149 9.43 -17.10 -18.09
CA GLY A 149 9.97 -18.45 -17.90
C GLY A 149 11.10 -18.55 -16.87
N LEU A 150 11.72 -17.43 -16.47
CA LEU A 150 12.59 -17.39 -15.30
C LEU A 150 11.79 -17.07 -14.04
N SER A 151 12.30 -17.55 -12.90
CA SER A 151 11.72 -17.23 -11.59
C SER A 151 12.12 -15.81 -11.20
N TRP A 152 11.24 -14.84 -11.42
CA TRP A 152 11.41 -13.45 -10.97
C TRP A 152 11.68 -13.35 -9.46
N ARG A 153 11.22 -14.34 -8.67
CA ARG A 153 11.52 -14.43 -7.24
C ARG A 153 12.99 -14.70 -7.02
N GLN A 154 13.54 -15.68 -7.73
CA GLN A 154 14.96 -16.02 -7.65
C GLN A 154 15.82 -14.84 -8.12
N GLU A 155 15.46 -14.22 -9.24
CA GLU A 155 16.17 -13.03 -9.74
C GLU A 155 16.11 -11.86 -8.74
N SER A 156 14.99 -11.67 -8.04
CA SER A 156 14.89 -10.66 -6.97
C SER A 156 15.79 -10.99 -5.78
N LEU A 157 15.89 -12.26 -5.39
CA LEU A 157 16.79 -12.72 -4.32
C LEU A 157 18.26 -12.50 -4.71
N ASP A 158 18.62 -12.83 -5.94
CA ASP A 158 20.01 -12.70 -6.44
C ASP A 158 20.39 -11.22 -6.52
N ARG A 159 19.54 -10.36 -7.10
CA ARG A 159 19.75 -8.91 -7.04
C ARG A 159 19.85 -8.36 -5.62
N ALA A 160 19.05 -8.87 -4.68
CA ALA A 160 19.12 -8.43 -3.29
C ALA A 160 20.48 -8.78 -2.67
N ARG A 161 21.04 -9.95 -2.98
CA ARG A 161 22.38 -10.37 -2.55
C ARG A 161 23.47 -9.51 -3.19
N ASP A 162 23.37 -9.28 -4.50
CA ASP A 162 24.34 -8.49 -5.27
C ASP A 162 24.31 -7.00 -4.94
N SER A 163 23.21 -6.50 -4.37
CA SER A 163 23.05 -5.09 -4.01
C SER A 163 23.94 -4.60 -2.87
N GLY A 164 24.65 -5.50 -2.18
CA GLY A 164 25.49 -5.17 -1.02
C GLY A 164 24.69 -4.84 0.26
N HIS A 165 23.37 -5.01 0.26
CA HIS A 165 22.55 -4.83 1.46
C HIS A 165 22.67 -6.04 2.41
N VAL A 166 23.47 -5.90 3.45
CA VAL A 166 23.84 -7.00 4.39
C VAL A 166 22.75 -7.46 5.36
N SER A 167 21.58 -6.81 5.42
CA SER A 167 20.58 -7.05 6.48
C SER A 167 19.12 -7.00 6.01
N LEU A 168 18.83 -7.39 4.77
CA LEU A 168 17.45 -7.47 4.31
C LEU A 168 16.74 -8.69 4.90
N THR A 169 15.53 -8.49 5.43
CA THR A 169 14.66 -9.61 5.78
C THR A 169 14.25 -10.37 4.52
N TYR A 170 13.93 -11.65 4.64
CA TYR A 170 13.52 -12.48 3.50
C TYR A 170 12.37 -11.87 2.68
N LYS A 171 11.36 -11.29 3.35
CA LYS A 171 10.27 -10.54 2.68
C LYS A 171 10.78 -9.36 1.84
N ARG A 172 11.79 -8.63 2.32
CA ARG A 172 12.39 -7.52 1.57
C ARG A 172 13.24 -8.01 0.41
N MET A 173 13.89 -9.16 0.55
CA MET A 173 14.62 -9.79 -0.56
C MET A 173 13.67 -10.24 -1.67
N LEU A 174 12.57 -10.92 -1.33
CA LEU A 174 11.57 -11.37 -2.31
C LEU A 174 10.92 -10.23 -3.10
N THR A 175 10.76 -9.06 -2.47
CA THR A 175 10.15 -7.87 -3.09
C THR A 175 11.19 -6.88 -3.63
N PHE A 176 12.48 -7.25 -3.64
CA PHE A 176 13.57 -6.33 -3.96
C PHE A 176 13.46 -5.76 -5.37
N GLY A 177 13.22 -6.61 -6.38
CA GLY A 177 13.11 -6.19 -7.78
C GLY A 177 11.99 -5.16 -7.99
N ALA A 178 10.80 -5.40 -7.45
CA ALA A 178 9.68 -4.47 -7.55
C ALA A 178 9.96 -3.15 -6.80
N ASN A 179 10.51 -3.23 -5.58
CA ASN A 179 10.86 -2.06 -4.79
C ASN A 179 11.92 -1.18 -5.45
N GLU A 180 12.84 -1.77 -6.21
CA GLU A 180 13.80 -1.00 -6.97
C GLU A 180 13.12 -0.18 -8.07
N ILE A 181 12.22 -0.78 -8.84
CA ILE A 181 11.43 -0.04 -9.84
C ILE A 181 10.74 1.15 -9.19
N PHE A 182 10.08 0.96 -8.05
CA PHE A 182 9.41 2.06 -7.34
C PHE A 182 10.37 3.13 -6.81
N LYS A 183 11.60 2.77 -6.44
CA LYS A 183 12.63 3.77 -6.08
C LYS A 183 13.06 4.58 -7.30
N LEU A 184 13.27 3.92 -8.44
CA LEU A 184 13.67 4.56 -9.69
C LEU A 184 12.57 5.48 -10.23
N MET A 185 11.32 5.01 -10.26
CA MET A 185 10.16 5.81 -10.66
C MET A 185 10.05 7.12 -9.86
N ARG A 186 10.23 7.02 -8.53
CA ARG A 186 10.17 8.18 -7.63
C ARG A 186 11.32 9.16 -7.79
N GLY A 187 12.44 8.81 -8.44
CA GLY A 187 13.49 9.77 -8.78
C GLY A 187 13.94 10.71 -7.65
N ARG A 188 14.06 10.19 -6.41
CA ARG A 188 14.34 10.95 -5.16
C ARG A 188 13.28 11.98 -4.74
N THR A 189 12.24 12.25 -5.51
CA THR A 189 11.14 13.12 -5.07
C THR A 189 10.29 12.43 -4.00
N ARG A 190 9.83 13.22 -3.03
CA ARG A 190 8.90 12.77 -1.98
C ARG A 190 7.42 12.95 -2.36
N TYR A 191 7.15 13.61 -3.49
CA TYR A 191 5.80 13.94 -3.96
C TYR A 191 5.18 12.87 -4.86
N LEU A 192 5.89 11.78 -5.16
CA LEU A 192 5.34 10.65 -5.90
C LEU A 192 5.16 9.46 -4.96
N HIS A 193 3.93 8.98 -4.86
CA HIS A 193 3.58 7.76 -4.13
C HIS A 193 3.22 6.67 -5.14
N VAL A 194 3.98 5.57 -5.15
CA VAL A 194 3.80 4.48 -6.11
C VAL A 194 3.31 3.24 -5.38
N THR A 195 2.10 2.81 -5.74
CA THR A 195 1.42 1.62 -5.25
C THR A 195 1.51 0.52 -6.31
N LEU A 196 1.73 -0.72 -5.86
CA LEU A 196 1.71 -1.88 -6.75
C LEU A 196 0.28 -2.12 -7.27
N TRP A 197 0.15 -2.46 -8.55
CA TRP A 197 -1.15 -2.63 -9.21
C TRP A 197 -2.11 -3.57 -8.47
N GLU A 198 -1.64 -4.73 -8.03
CA GLU A 198 -2.47 -5.71 -7.33
C GLU A 198 -3.04 -5.15 -6.01
N ALA A 199 -2.26 -4.32 -5.31
CA ALA A 199 -2.73 -3.64 -4.11
C ALA A 199 -3.72 -2.51 -4.44
N PHE A 200 -3.52 -1.82 -5.57
CA PHE A 200 -4.43 -0.78 -6.04
C PHE A 200 -5.79 -1.35 -6.48
N GLN A 201 -5.83 -2.52 -7.12
CA GLN A 201 -7.08 -3.15 -7.56
C GLN A 201 -8.05 -3.42 -6.41
N VAL A 202 -7.53 -3.72 -5.22
CA VAL A 202 -8.34 -3.92 -4.01
C VAL A 202 -9.01 -2.62 -3.53
N LEU A 203 -8.43 -1.46 -3.87
CA LEU A 203 -8.95 -0.16 -3.44
C LEU A 203 -10.17 0.30 -4.24
N ASP A 204 -10.42 -0.31 -5.42
CA ASP A 204 -11.54 0.02 -6.33
C ASP A 204 -11.73 1.53 -6.54
N GLN A 205 -10.62 2.25 -6.74
CA GLN A 205 -10.65 3.71 -6.92
C GLN A 205 -10.64 4.10 -8.40
N PRO A 206 -11.32 5.20 -8.76
CA PRO A 206 -11.23 5.74 -10.10
C PRO A 206 -9.81 6.20 -10.39
N SER A 207 -9.34 5.91 -11.60
CA SER A 207 -7.97 6.19 -12.02
C SER A 207 -7.88 6.43 -13.52
N ARG A 208 -6.82 7.10 -13.95
CA ARG A 208 -6.54 7.36 -15.36
C ARG A 208 -5.19 6.79 -15.75
N ARG A 209 -5.15 6.02 -16.84
CA ARG A 209 -3.89 5.54 -17.42
C ARG A 209 -3.07 6.71 -17.95
N ILE A 210 -1.80 6.76 -17.56
CA ILE A 210 -0.80 7.72 -18.07
C ILE A 210 0.36 7.04 -18.80
N TYR A 211 0.52 5.72 -18.61
CA TYR A 211 1.53 4.93 -19.29
C TYR A 211 1.00 3.51 -19.58
N PRO A 212 1.18 2.96 -20.80
CA PRO A 212 1.46 3.73 -22.03
C PRO A 212 0.39 4.81 -22.23
N PRO A 213 0.67 5.89 -22.98
CA PRO A 213 -0.33 6.93 -23.24
C PRO A 213 -1.57 6.29 -23.86
N MET A 214 -2.75 6.71 -23.40
CA MET A 214 -4.00 6.24 -24.00
C MET A 214 -4.02 6.62 -25.49
N ARG A 215 -4.43 5.67 -26.33
CA ARG A 215 -4.66 5.92 -27.75
C ARG A 215 -5.96 6.70 -27.92
N ASP A 216 -6.03 7.48 -28.99
CA ASP A 216 -7.26 8.19 -29.35
C ASP A 216 -8.43 7.19 -29.44
N GLY A 217 -9.48 7.42 -28.64
CA GLY A 217 -10.67 6.56 -28.58
C GLY A 217 -10.66 5.46 -27.50
N GLU A 218 -9.59 5.31 -26.72
CA GLU A 218 -9.62 4.43 -25.53
C GLU A 218 -10.41 5.10 -24.39
N ALA A 219 -11.41 4.40 -23.85
CA ALA A 219 -12.23 4.91 -22.75
C ALA A 219 -11.41 4.98 -21.45
N GLU A 220 -11.56 6.08 -20.70
CA GLU A 220 -11.02 6.17 -19.34
C GLU A 220 -11.68 5.09 -18.46
N SER A 221 -10.86 4.33 -17.73
CA SER A 221 -11.35 3.38 -16.74
C SER A 221 -11.91 4.14 -15.52
N GLY A 222 -13.19 4.54 -15.57
CA GLY A 222 -13.88 5.22 -14.49
C GLY A 222 -15.40 5.16 -14.63
N THR A 223 -16.00 4.07 -14.14
CA THR A 223 -17.46 3.94 -14.03
C THR A 223 -17.98 4.97 -13.03
N MET A 224 -18.67 6.01 -13.51
CA MET A 224 -19.69 6.67 -12.71
C MET A 224 -20.95 5.79 -12.76
N SER A 225 -21.14 4.90 -11.79
CA SER A 225 -22.45 4.29 -11.56
C SER A 225 -23.24 5.16 -10.59
N GLY A 226 -24.02 6.07 -11.18
CA GLY A 226 -25.20 6.65 -10.55
C GLY A 226 -26.27 5.57 -10.30
N GLN A 227 -27.09 5.83 -9.29
CA GLN A 227 -28.21 5.01 -8.83
C GLN A 227 -29.20 4.62 -9.94
N GLY A 228 -29.80 3.42 -9.82
CA GLY A 228 -31.07 3.11 -10.46
C GLY A 228 -31.40 1.63 -10.64
N GLY A 229 -32.21 1.07 -9.73
CA GLY A 229 -33.19 0.02 -10.04
C GLY A 229 -32.74 -1.45 -9.95
N GLY A 230 -33.17 -2.13 -8.89
CA GLY A 230 -33.49 -3.57 -8.98
C GLY A 230 -34.69 -3.79 -9.93
N PRO A 231 -34.98 -5.04 -10.33
CA PRO A 231 -35.62 -5.95 -9.40
C PRO A 231 -35.20 -7.44 -9.43
N ALA A 232 -35.63 -8.08 -8.35
CA ALA A 232 -35.79 -9.47 -7.95
C ALA A 232 -35.75 -10.64 -8.96
N SER A 233 -35.23 -11.77 -8.44
CA SER A 233 -35.75 -13.16 -8.54
C SER A 233 -35.67 -13.85 -9.91
N THR A 234 -35.33 -15.12 -10.10
CA THR A 234 -35.58 -16.37 -9.35
C THR A 234 -34.58 -17.44 -9.81
N ASP A 235 -34.07 -18.26 -8.89
CA ASP A 235 -33.63 -19.66 -9.12
C ASP A 235 -34.87 -20.51 -9.51
N PRO A 236 -34.80 -21.74 -10.11
CA PRO A 236 -33.86 -22.79 -9.70
C PRO A 236 -33.46 -23.89 -10.75
N LEU A 237 -32.65 -24.84 -10.24
CA LEU A 237 -32.59 -26.29 -10.53
C LEU A 237 -31.57 -26.86 -11.55
N ALA A 238 -30.68 -27.67 -10.94
CA ALA A 238 -30.36 -29.07 -11.29
C ALA A 238 -29.23 -29.37 -12.30
N GLY A 239 -28.15 -29.94 -11.74
CA GLY A 239 -27.83 -31.34 -12.07
C GLY A 239 -26.49 -31.62 -12.77
N ALA A 240 -25.77 -32.56 -12.15
CA ALA A 240 -24.83 -33.52 -12.75
C ALA A 240 -23.32 -33.19 -12.76
N GLY A 241 -22.55 -34.14 -12.19
CA GLY A 241 -21.19 -34.42 -12.64
C GLY A 241 -20.10 -34.46 -11.55
N VAL A 242 -20.21 -35.36 -10.57
CA VAL A 242 -19.04 -35.82 -9.80
C VAL A 242 -18.33 -36.91 -10.60
N SER A 243 -17.05 -36.72 -10.90
CA SER A 243 -16.10 -37.81 -11.13
C SER A 243 -14.69 -37.40 -10.67
N PRO A 244 -13.95 -38.33 -10.03
CA PRO A 244 -12.69 -38.04 -9.37
C PRO A 244 -11.54 -38.05 -10.39
N ARG A 245 -10.55 -37.18 -10.21
CA ARG A 245 -9.26 -37.30 -10.91
C ARG A 245 -8.12 -37.44 -9.91
N ASP A 246 -7.35 -38.48 -10.17
CA ASP A 246 -6.22 -38.99 -9.44
C ASP A 246 -5.03 -38.03 -9.35
N GLY A 247 -4.25 -38.22 -8.27
CA GLY A 247 -2.79 -38.17 -8.35
C GLY A 247 -2.12 -36.80 -8.21
N HIS A 248 -2.14 -36.21 -7.01
CA HIS A 248 -1.07 -35.29 -6.60
C HIS A 248 0.05 -36.08 -5.89
N PRO A 249 1.31 -36.00 -6.35
CA PRO A 249 2.42 -36.59 -5.61
C PRO A 249 2.62 -35.87 -4.27
N ALA A 250 2.83 -36.65 -3.22
CA ALA A 250 3.08 -36.16 -1.86
C ALA A 250 4.26 -35.16 -1.82
N PRO A 251 4.20 -34.13 -0.96
CA PRO A 251 5.31 -33.20 -0.79
C PRO A 251 6.55 -33.96 -0.28
N LYS A 252 7.70 -33.76 -0.96
CA LYS A 252 8.99 -34.30 -0.52
C LYS A 252 9.35 -33.76 0.87
N PRO A 253 9.96 -34.57 1.74
CA PRO A 253 10.37 -34.12 3.07
C PRO A 253 11.39 -32.98 2.98
N VAL A 254 11.16 -31.94 3.79
CA VAL A 254 12.08 -30.82 3.95
C VAL A 254 13.33 -31.35 4.66
N VAL A 255 14.48 -31.25 3.99
CA VAL A 255 15.79 -31.57 4.56
C VAL A 255 16.10 -30.52 5.64
N PRO A 256 16.50 -30.90 6.86
CA PRO A 256 16.93 -29.93 7.87
C PRO A 256 18.13 -29.13 7.37
N PHE A 257 18.09 -27.82 7.57
CA PHE A 257 19.19 -26.91 7.26
C PHE A 257 20.31 -27.14 8.27
N ASP A 258 21.49 -27.56 7.83
CA ASP A 258 22.68 -27.59 8.68
C ASP A 258 23.11 -26.15 9.01
N PRO A 259 23.33 -25.81 10.30
CA PRO A 259 23.82 -24.50 10.68
C PRO A 259 25.27 -24.32 10.20
N VAL A 260 25.51 -23.24 9.45
CA VAL A 260 26.85 -22.80 9.05
C VAL A 260 27.66 -22.43 10.30
N PRO A 261 28.87 -22.96 10.50
CA PRO A 261 29.68 -22.64 11.67
C PRO A 261 30.14 -21.18 11.64
N LEU A 262 29.92 -20.47 12.75
CA LEU A 262 30.44 -19.13 13.00
C LEU A 262 31.97 -19.17 13.00
N ARG A 263 32.60 -18.37 12.13
CA ARG A 263 34.05 -18.13 12.20
C ARG A 263 34.38 -17.38 13.51
N PRO A 264 35.47 -17.74 14.22
CA PRO A 264 35.91 -17.00 15.38
C PRO A 264 36.42 -15.61 14.96
N ALA A 265 36.10 -14.62 15.79
CA ALA A 265 36.59 -13.25 15.63
C ALA A 265 38.10 -13.21 15.90
N ALA A 266 38.84 -12.53 15.02
CA ALA A 266 40.18 -12.02 15.24
C ALA A 266 40.14 -10.50 15.07
#